data_AF-A0A7R9AHT6-F1
#
_entry.id   AF-A0A7R9AHT6-F1
#
_cell.length_a   1.000
_cell.length_b   1.000
_cell.length_c   1.000
_cell.angle_alpha   90.00
_cell.angle_beta   90.00
_cell.angle_gamma   90.00
#
_symmetry.space_group_name_H-M   'P 1'
#
loop_
_entity.id
_entity.type
_entity.pdbx_description
1 polymer ?
#
loop_
_entity_poly.entity_id
_entity_poly.type
_entity_poly.pdbx_seq_one_letter_code
_entity_poly.pdbx_strand_id
1 'polypeptide(L)'
;MYREKPWCFVSDPDIEWEYCDIPYCHNLGPLECKNNRQGKTYMGTKNVTKAGHPCQLWMRESPNPISSHGYYWNAGSFLDDLHPSHNFCRNPDGDSGGLWCFNGAGTDPVWEYCDIKLC
;
A
#
# COMPACT_ATOMS: atom_id res chain seq x y z
N MET A 1 -32.53 0.02 8.91
CA MET A 1 -31.27 0.39 9.57
C MET A 1 -30.49 1.28 8.60
N TYR A 2 -30.53 2.59 8.80
CA TYR A 2 -29.76 3.53 7.98
C TYR A 2 -28.29 3.43 8.39
N ARG A 3 -27.40 3.05 7.46
CA ARG A 3 -25.96 3.08 7.67
C ARG A 3 -25.49 4.48 7.31
N GLU A 4 -24.96 5.21 8.29
CA GLU A 4 -24.28 6.48 8.08
C GLU A 4 -23.14 6.26 7.06
N LYS A 5 -23.20 6.96 5.93
CA LYS A 5 -22.16 6.97 4.90
C LYS A 5 -21.33 8.24 5.04
N PRO A 6 -20.00 8.16 4.86
CA PRO A 6 -19.17 9.37 4.85
C PRO A 6 -19.56 10.29 3.70
N TRP A 7 -19.38 11.59 3.90
CA TRP A 7 -19.77 12.65 2.97
C TRP A 7 -18.77 13.80 3.05
N CYS A 8 -18.76 14.65 2.01
CA CYS A 8 -17.95 15.86 1.97
C CYS A 8 -18.67 17.00 1.22
N PHE A 9 -18.22 18.24 1.43
CA PHE A 9 -18.58 19.36 0.57
C PHE A 9 -17.89 19.20 -0.79
N VAL A 10 -18.59 19.54 -1.87
CA VAL A 10 -18.07 19.43 -3.23
C VAL A 10 -17.82 20.82 -3.83
N SER A 11 -17.00 20.88 -4.88
CA SER A 11 -16.63 22.14 -5.54
C SER A 11 -17.70 22.67 -6.50
N ASP A 12 -18.71 21.86 -6.81
CA ASP A 12 -19.83 22.24 -7.65
C ASP A 12 -20.71 23.26 -6.90
N PRO A 13 -20.98 24.45 -7.46
CA PRO A 13 -21.76 25.48 -6.78
C PRO A 13 -23.25 25.11 -6.62
N ASP A 14 -23.77 24.16 -7.40
CA ASP A 14 -25.16 23.73 -7.34
C ASP A 14 -25.37 22.54 -6.37
N ILE A 15 -24.28 21.97 -5.84
CA ILE A 15 -24.32 20.84 -4.91
C ILE A 15 -23.53 21.19 -3.66
N GLU A 16 -24.21 21.33 -2.53
CA GLU A 16 -23.55 21.69 -1.27
C GLU A 16 -22.67 20.55 -0.74
N TRP A 17 -23.18 19.31 -0.74
CA TRP A 17 -22.44 18.14 -0.27
C TRP A 17 -22.88 16.86 -0.98
N GLU A 18 -21.99 15.87 -1.03
CA GLU A 18 -22.26 14.55 -1.58
C GLU A 18 -21.71 13.44 -0.69
N TYR A 19 -22.28 12.23 -0.83
CA TYR A 19 -21.74 11.05 -0.17
C TYR A 19 -20.49 10.55 -0.90
N CYS A 20 -19.48 10.16 -0.13
CA CYS A 20 -18.28 9.52 -0.67
C CYS A 20 -18.57 8.05 -1.00
N ASP A 21 -18.13 7.61 -2.17
CA ASP A 21 -18.16 6.20 -2.58
C ASP A 21 -17.00 5.41 -1.96
N ILE A 22 -17.10 5.17 -0.66
CA ILE A 22 -16.12 4.37 0.08
C ILE A 22 -16.52 2.89 0.03
N PRO A 23 -15.65 2.01 -0.51
CA PRO A 23 -15.93 0.58 -0.54
C PRO A 23 -15.96 0.00 0.89
N TYR A 24 -16.85 -0.96 1.14
CA TYR A 24 -16.86 -1.69 2.40
C TYR A 24 -15.60 -2.54 2.53
N CYS A 25 -14.98 -2.55 3.72
CA CYS A 25 -13.77 -3.32 3.98
C CYS A 25 -13.90 -4.82 3.64
N HIS A 26 -15.11 -5.38 3.76
CA HIS A 26 -15.39 -6.79 3.43
C HIS A 26 -15.48 -7.07 1.92
N ASN A 27 -15.62 -6.04 1.08
CA ASN A 27 -15.69 -6.18 -0.38
C ASN A 27 -14.32 -6.07 -1.05
N LEU A 28 -13.25 -5.86 -0.28
CA LEU A 28 -11.87 -5.73 -0.78
C LEU A 28 -11.22 -7.08 -1.11
N GLY A 29 -11.98 -8.17 -1.10
CA GLY A 29 -11.46 -9.54 -1.20
C GLY A 29 -10.81 -9.99 0.12
N PRO A 30 -10.19 -11.18 0.16
CA PRO A 30 -9.45 -11.59 1.34
C PRO A 30 -8.22 -10.70 1.41
N LEU A 31 -8.23 -9.75 2.35
CA LEU A 31 -7.18 -8.75 2.50
C LEU A 31 -5.79 -9.40 2.57
N GLU A 32 -5.68 -10.61 3.10
CA GLU A 32 -4.41 -11.33 3.30
C GLU A 32 -3.95 -12.21 2.13
N CYS A 33 -4.60 -12.17 0.96
CA CYS A 33 -4.07 -12.79 -0.26
C CYS A 33 -4.15 -11.84 -1.47
N LYS A 34 -3.37 -12.15 -2.50
CA LYS A 34 -3.32 -11.36 -3.74
C LYS A 34 -4.23 -11.98 -4.80
N ASN A 35 -4.93 -11.16 -5.58
CA ASN A 35 -5.83 -11.63 -6.65
C ASN A 35 -5.10 -11.96 -7.96
N ASN A 36 -3.83 -11.55 -8.09
CA ASN A 36 -2.98 -11.86 -9.25
C ASN A 36 -1.52 -11.90 -8.83
N ARG A 37 -0.63 -12.33 -9.74
CA ARG A 37 0.80 -12.50 -9.42
C ARG A 37 1.49 -11.21 -8.96
N GLN A 38 1.12 -10.08 -9.56
CA GLN A 38 1.68 -8.76 -9.23
C GLN A 38 1.20 -8.26 -7.86
N GLY A 39 -0.07 -8.52 -7.52
CA GLY A 39 -0.65 -8.07 -6.26
C GLY A 39 -0.74 -6.56 -6.10
N LYS A 40 -0.89 -5.81 -7.21
CA LYS A 40 -1.05 -4.35 -7.20
C LYS A 40 -2.14 -3.86 -6.26
N THR A 41 -3.25 -4.59 -6.17
CA THR A 41 -4.42 -4.24 -5.37
C THR A 41 -4.43 -4.91 -3.98
N TYR A 42 -3.30 -5.44 -3.53
CA TYR A 42 -3.22 -6.10 -2.23
C TYR A 42 -3.25 -5.06 -1.11
N MET A 43 -4.24 -5.22 -0.21
CA MET A 43 -4.46 -4.30 0.91
C MET A 43 -4.25 -4.96 2.27
N GLY A 44 -3.60 -6.13 2.31
CA GLY A 44 -3.33 -6.84 3.55
C GLY A 44 -2.19 -6.28 4.36
N THR A 45 -1.92 -6.97 5.47
CA THR A 45 -1.07 -6.51 6.56
C THR A 45 0.29 -7.21 6.63
N LYS A 46 0.61 -8.09 5.67
CA LYS A 46 1.92 -8.75 5.60
C LYS A 46 3.03 -7.69 5.57
N ASN A 47 3.99 -7.77 6.49
CA ASN A 47 5.12 -6.85 6.63
C ASN A 47 6.46 -7.57 6.87
N VAL A 48 6.58 -8.77 6.31
CA VAL A 48 7.79 -9.59 6.38
C VAL A 48 8.11 -10.09 4.98
N THR A 49 9.36 -9.94 4.58
CA THR A 49 9.87 -10.34 3.27
C THR A 49 9.89 -11.85 3.14
N LYS A 50 10.09 -12.37 1.93
CA LYS A 50 10.24 -13.79 1.66
C LYS A 50 11.42 -14.41 2.41
N ALA A 51 12.49 -13.63 2.63
CA ALA A 51 13.66 -14.05 3.38
C ALA A 51 13.47 -13.95 4.91
N GLY A 52 12.35 -13.39 5.38
CA GLY A 52 12.05 -13.27 6.81
C GLY A 52 12.47 -11.94 7.44
N HIS A 53 12.97 -10.98 6.66
CA HIS A 53 13.32 -9.67 7.19
C HIS A 53 12.06 -8.83 7.45
N PRO A 54 12.01 -8.05 8.55
CA PRO A 54 10.92 -7.12 8.78
C PRO A 54 10.94 -6.02 7.72
N CYS A 55 9.78 -5.56 7.29
CA CYS A 55 9.69 -4.41 6.40
C CYS A 55 9.98 -3.09 7.15
N GLN A 56 10.61 -2.14 6.48
CA GLN A 56 10.72 -0.76 6.94
C GLN A 56 9.41 0.00 6.68
N LEU A 57 9.07 0.95 7.58
CA LEU A 57 7.99 1.91 7.33
C LEU A 57 8.29 2.70 6.04
N TRP A 58 7.30 2.83 5.16
CA TRP A 58 7.49 3.40 3.81
C TRP A 58 8.04 4.83 3.83
N MET A 59 7.72 5.62 4.85
CA MET A 59 8.16 7.01 5.00
C MET A 59 9.26 7.22 6.04
N ARG A 60 9.89 6.15 6.52
CA ARG A 60 11.00 6.26 7.48
C ARG A 60 12.33 6.35 6.73
N GLU A 61 13.23 7.20 7.20
CA GLU A 61 14.56 7.47 6.60
C GLU A 61 15.65 6.45 6.99
N SER A 62 15.30 5.40 7.72
CA SER A 62 16.27 4.46 8.29
C SER A 62 15.64 3.08 8.49
N PRO A 63 16.36 1.99 8.17
CA PRO A 63 17.75 1.94 7.67
C PRO A 63 17.96 2.44 6.23
N ASN A 64 16.95 2.37 5.36
CA ASN A 64 17.01 2.82 3.98
C ASN A 64 16.42 4.24 3.88
N PRO A 65 17.20 5.25 3.47
CA PRO A 65 16.71 6.63 3.37
C PRO A 65 15.71 6.78 2.22
N ILE A 66 14.81 7.77 2.29
CA ILE A 66 13.82 8.06 1.25
C ILE A 66 14.49 8.33 -0.11
N SER A 67 15.70 8.89 -0.11
CA SER A 67 16.50 9.06 -1.34
C SER A 67 16.84 7.73 -2.02
N SER A 68 17.00 6.64 -1.27
CA SER A 68 17.22 5.30 -1.80
C SER A 68 15.94 4.67 -2.39
N HIS A 69 14.78 5.27 -2.13
CA HIS A 69 13.50 4.87 -2.71
C HIS A 69 13.35 5.39 -4.16
N GLY A 70 14.37 5.99 -4.77
CA GLY A 70 14.43 6.24 -6.22
C GLY A 70 13.31 7.13 -6.80
N TYR A 71 12.94 6.85 -8.06
CA TYR A 71 11.91 7.62 -8.81
C TYR A 71 10.49 7.39 -8.32
N TYR A 72 10.30 6.42 -7.43
CA TYR A 72 9.01 5.99 -6.94
C TYR A 72 8.23 7.09 -6.21
N TRP A 73 8.93 7.97 -5.49
CA TRP A 73 8.30 9.09 -4.76
C TRP A 73 7.73 10.21 -5.63
N ASN A 74 8.17 10.33 -6.89
CA ASN A 74 7.70 11.37 -7.79
C ASN A 74 6.44 10.96 -8.58
N ALA A 75 6.04 9.70 -8.50
CA ALA A 75 4.81 9.22 -9.10
C ALA A 75 3.68 9.43 -8.08
N GLY A 76 2.83 10.44 -8.28
CA GLY A 76 1.71 10.73 -7.36
C GLY A 76 0.83 9.51 -7.04
N SER A 77 0.72 8.54 -7.96
CA SER A 77 0.00 7.27 -7.75
C SER A 77 0.68 6.30 -6.77
N PHE A 78 1.97 6.49 -6.48
CA PHE A 78 2.75 5.66 -5.54
C PHE A 78 2.38 5.97 -4.08
N LEU A 79 1.80 7.15 -3.81
CA LEU A 79 1.56 7.63 -2.44
C LEU A 79 0.22 7.20 -1.87
N ASP A 80 -0.78 7.01 -2.72
CA ASP A 80 -2.14 6.70 -2.27
C ASP A 80 -2.22 5.34 -1.56
N ASP A 81 -1.41 4.37 -2.00
CA ASP A 81 -1.33 3.03 -1.41
C ASP A 81 -0.26 2.91 -0.30
N LEU A 82 0.59 3.92 -0.15
CA LEU A 82 1.71 3.94 0.79
C LEU A 82 1.48 4.93 1.91
N HIS A 83 0.90 4.44 3.01
CA HIS A 83 0.68 5.28 4.18
C HIS A 83 1.95 5.39 5.05
N PRO A 84 2.28 6.59 5.58
CA PRO A 84 3.46 6.81 6.44
C PRO A 84 3.51 5.91 7.67
N SER A 85 2.34 5.53 8.19
CA SER A 85 2.22 4.80 9.46
C SER A 85 2.34 3.29 9.34
N HIS A 86 2.55 2.72 8.15
CA HIS A 86 2.69 1.28 7.99
C HIS A 86 3.88 0.85 7.13
N ASN A 87 4.22 -0.44 7.21
CA ASN A 87 5.30 -1.10 6.49
C ASN A 87 4.80 -2.34 5.73
N PHE A 88 3.51 -2.39 5.38
CA PHE A 88 2.94 -3.54 4.68
C PHE A 88 3.50 -3.66 3.28
N CYS A 89 3.67 -4.88 2.80
CA CYS A 89 4.12 -5.20 1.45
C CYS A 89 3.17 -4.62 0.40
N ARG A 90 3.71 -3.97 -0.62
CA ARG A 90 2.93 -3.32 -1.69
C ARG A 90 3.64 -3.52 -3.02
N ASN A 91 2.93 -3.30 -4.12
CA ASN A 91 3.51 -3.26 -5.47
C ASN A 91 3.09 -1.99 -6.23
N PRO A 92 3.47 -0.82 -5.72
CA PRO A 92 3.04 0.47 -6.26
C PRO A 92 3.70 0.83 -7.61
N ASP A 93 4.87 0.29 -7.93
CA ASP A 93 5.58 0.46 -9.19
C ASP A 93 5.14 -0.53 -10.28
N GLY A 94 4.37 -1.56 -9.89
CA GLY A 94 3.89 -2.57 -10.80
C GLY A 94 4.96 -3.54 -11.27
N ASP A 95 5.96 -3.77 -10.42
CA ASP A 95 7.00 -4.76 -10.63
C ASP A 95 6.40 -6.15 -10.92
N SER A 96 6.99 -6.83 -11.90
CA SER A 96 6.52 -8.15 -12.34
C SER A 96 6.79 -9.26 -11.31
N GLY A 97 7.77 -9.08 -10.42
CA GLY A 97 8.11 -9.96 -9.31
C GLY A 97 7.07 -9.93 -8.18
N GLY A 98 6.24 -8.89 -8.14
CA GLY A 98 5.11 -8.78 -7.22
C GLY A 98 5.37 -7.81 -6.08
N LEU A 99 4.73 -8.07 -4.94
CA LEU A 99 4.83 -7.16 -3.80
C LEU A 99 6.20 -7.22 -3.15
N TRP A 100 6.65 -6.07 -2.69
CA TRP A 100 7.92 -5.88 -2.03
C TRP A 100 7.79 -4.86 -0.89
N CYS A 101 8.85 -4.73 -0.11
CA CYS A 101 9.03 -3.66 0.86
C CYS A 101 10.53 -3.39 1.06
N PHE A 102 10.86 -2.22 1.61
CA PHE A 102 12.22 -1.92 2.05
C PHE A 102 12.61 -2.81 3.24
N ASN A 103 13.87 -3.23 3.27
CA ASN A 103 14.40 -4.11 4.30
C ASN A 103 14.60 -3.33 5.61
N GLY A 104 13.80 -3.64 6.63
CA GLY A 104 13.91 -3.02 7.95
C GLY A 104 15.08 -3.53 8.78
N ALA A 105 15.75 -4.62 8.39
CA ALA A 105 16.92 -5.17 9.08
C ALA A 105 18.24 -4.54 8.63
N GLY A 106 18.29 -3.86 7.48
CA GLY A 106 19.52 -3.26 6.96
C GLY A 106 19.39 -2.70 5.55
N THR A 107 20.53 -2.37 4.95
CA THR A 107 20.62 -1.79 3.61
C THR A 107 21.12 -2.78 2.56
N ASP A 108 21.34 -4.04 2.93
CA ASP A 108 21.81 -5.09 2.03
C ASP A 108 20.99 -6.38 2.25
N PRO A 109 20.02 -6.68 1.37
CA PRO A 109 19.53 -5.84 0.28
C PRO A 109 18.68 -4.66 0.79
N VAL A 110 18.58 -3.58 0.00
CA VAL A 110 17.77 -2.38 0.31
C VAL A 110 16.26 -2.69 0.39
N TRP A 111 15.79 -3.60 -0.46
CA TRP A 111 14.40 -4.03 -0.53
C TRP A 111 14.34 -5.51 -0.91
N GLU A 112 13.22 -6.15 -0.59
CA GLU A 112 12.98 -7.55 -0.95
C GLU A 112 11.51 -7.81 -1.26
N TYR A 113 11.27 -8.86 -2.04
CA TYR A 113 9.92 -9.34 -2.30
C TYR A 113 9.28 -9.98 -1.08
N CYS A 114 7.96 -9.88 -1.01
CA CYS A 114 7.12 -10.55 -0.02
C CYS A 114 6.45 -11.79 -0.61
N ASP A 115 6.34 -12.84 0.20
CA ASP A 115 5.63 -14.05 -0.17
C ASP A 115 4.16 -13.99 0.31
N ILE A 116 3.27 -13.60 -0.60
CA ILE A 116 1.82 -13.50 -0.39
C ILE A 116 1.13 -14.50 -1.31
N LYS A 117 0.27 -15.34 -0.73
CA LYS A 117 -0.47 -16.38 -1.46
C LYS A 117 -1.49 -15.76 -2.40
N LEU A 118 -1.74 -16.45 -3.52
CA LEU A 118 -2.90 -16.14 -4.35
C LEU A 118 -4.18 -16.54 -3.62
N CYS A 119 -5.21 -15.69 -3.76
CA CYS A 119 -6.58 -16.14 -3.67
C CYS A 119 -6.87 -16.99 -4.94
#